data_AF-A0A6A0ALM5-F1
#
_entry.id   AF-A0A6A0ALM5-F1
#
_cell.length_a   1.000
_cell.length_b   1.000
_cell.length_c   1.000
_cell.angle_alpha   90.00
_cell.angle_beta   90.00
_cell.angle_gamma   90.00
#
_symmetry.space_group_name_H-M   'P 1'
#
loop_
_entity.id
_entity.type
_entity.pdbx_description
1 polymer ?
#
loop_
_entity_poly.entity_id
_entity_poly.type
_entity_poly.pdbx_seq_one_letter_code
_entity_poly.pdbx_strand_id
1 'polypeptide(L)'
;MIASQYGLPTSSSQCITGGIIGVGMLEGKLGVNWLFFARQFSSWIATLFIAGLGTAALFAQGVYTPSRVSGLHQVYYEDQVSATAVSIFDNYRASLLTYARAANASLLPQLTTSQLSSMNSTLVKLSAETKAAGGTSRQTVDPSELFGYLNTALSLVQSNSILTVGQVALVPGAALCNNN
;
A
#
# COMPACT_ATOMS: atom_id res chain seq x y z
N MET A 1 -20.74 47.23 15.32
CA MET A 1 -22.11 46.84 14.94
C MET A 1 -22.22 46.46 13.47
N ILE A 2 -21.63 47.22 12.54
CA ILE A 2 -21.67 46.90 11.09
C ILE A 2 -21.18 45.48 10.77
N ALA A 3 -19.98 45.07 11.22
CA ALA A 3 -19.46 43.72 10.95
C ALA A 3 -20.37 42.58 11.47
N SER A 4 -21.03 42.79 12.61
CA SER A 4 -21.94 41.80 13.22
C SER A 4 -23.26 41.68 12.45
N GLN A 5 -23.74 42.76 11.82
CA GLN A 5 -24.94 42.71 10.98
C GLN A 5 -24.71 41.90 9.70
N TYR A 6 -23.46 41.85 9.22
CA TYR A 6 -23.03 41.05 8.07
C TYR A 6 -22.48 39.67 8.45
N GLY A 7 -22.54 39.26 9.73
CA GLY A 7 -22.07 37.95 10.19
C GLY A 7 -20.56 37.72 10.03
N LEU A 8 -19.77 38.79 9.88
CA LEU A 8 -18.33 38.67 9.67
C LEU A 8 -17.61 38.40 10.99
N PRO A 9 -16.70 37.40 11.05
CA PRO A 9 -15.88 37.19 12.23
C PRO A 9 -14.95 38.41 12.41
N THR A 10 -15.16 39.16 13.48
CA THR A 10 -14.41 40.39 13.79
C THR A 10 -13.71 40.27 15.14
N SER A 11 -12.51 40.83 15.23
CA SER A 11 -11.73 40.85 16.47
C SER A 11 -11.96 42.15 17.24
N SER A 12 -12.70 42.08 18.36
CA SER A 12 -13.02 43.25 19.20
C SER A 12 -11.79 43.93 19.78
N SER A 13 -10.72 43.17 20.09
CA SER A 13 -9.46 43.71 20.60
C SER A 13 -8.74 44.59 19.57
N GLN A 14 -8.78 44.22 18.29
CA GLN A 14 -8.17 45.01 17.21
C GLN A 14 -8.95 46.30 16.96
N CYS A 15 -10.29 46.25 17.03
CA CYS A 15 -11.13 47.45 16.91
C CYS A 15 -10.86 48.44 18.06
N ILE A 16 -10.73 47.96 19.30
CA ILE A 16 -10.44 48.81 20.47
C ILE A 16 -9.04 49.41 20.36
N THR A 17 -8.02 48.61 20.07
CA THR A 17 -6.64 49.09 19.91
C THR A 17 -6.52 50.11 18.77
N GLY A 18 -7.21 49.88 17.64
CA GLY A 18 -7.28 50.84 16.54
C GLY A 18 -7.93 52.17 16.93
N GLY A 19 -8.99 52.13 17.75
CA GLY A 19 -9.62 53.32 18.30
C GLY A 19 -8.68 54.12 19.21
N ILE A 20 -7.97 53.44 20.11
CA ILE A 20 -7.00 54.08 21.02
C ILE A 20 -5.86 54.74 20.22
N ILE A 21 -5.33 54.07 19.20
CA ILE A 21 -4.28 54.63 18.34
C ILE A 21 -4.82 55.82 17.55
N GLY A 22 -6.03 55.74 17.01
CA GLY A 22 -6.67 56.85 16.28
C GLY A 22 -6.81 58.11 17.14
N VAL A 23 -7.21 57.96 18.40
CA VAL A 23 -7.28 59.09 19.35
C VAL A 23 -5.88 59.62 19.69
N GLY A 24 -4.91 58.73 19.96
CA GLY A 24 -3.53 59.15 20.27
C GLY A 24 -2.83 59.86 19.09
N MET A 25 -3.21 59.56 17.85
CA MET A 25 -2.70 60.27 16.67
C MET A 25 -3.19 61.73 16.59
N LEU A 26 -4.34 62.06 17.19
CA LEU A 26 -4.85 63.43 17.23
C LEU A 26 -4.03 64.34 18.15
N GLU A 27 -3.33 63.77 19.15
CA GLU A 27 -2.38 64.48 20.02
C GLU A 27 -0.98 64.63 19.39
N GLY A 28 -0.78 64.12 18.16
CA GLY A 28 0.47 64.19 17.41
C GLY A 28 1.28 62.90 17.41
N LYS A 29 2.42 62.88 16.71
CA LYS A 29 3.24 61.66 16.49
C LYS A 29 3.76 61.02 17.78
N LEU A 30 3.88 61.79 18.87
CA LEU A 30 4.31 61.35 20.19
C LEU A 30 3.16 60.89 21.10
N GLY A 31 1.90 61.14 20.72
CA GLY A 31 0.72 60.68 21.47
C GLY A 31 0.49 59.17 21.37
N VAL A 32 1.21 58.47 20.49
CA VAL A 32 1.17 57.02 20.35
C VAL A 32 2.52 56.40 20.68
N ASN A 33 2.52 55.43 21.60
CA ASN A 33 3.68 54.58 21.84
C ASN A 33 3.80 53.49 20.76
N TRP A 34 4.49 53.82 19.68
CA TRP A 34 4.70 52.93 18.53
C TRP A 34 5.43 51.64 18.88
N LEU A 35 6.35 51.65 19.85
CA LEU A 35 7.09 50.47 20.26
C LEU A 35 6.15 49.44 20.94
N PHE A 36 5.24 49.92 21.79
CA PHE A 36 4.25 49.06 22.42
C PHE A 36 3.28 48.46 21.39
N PHE A 37 2.80 49.28 20.46
CA PHE A 37 1.92 48.80 19.39
C PHE A 37 2.59 47.75 18.50
N ALA A 38 3.86 47.97 18.10
CA ALA A 38 4.60 47.02 17.29
C ALA A 38 4.77 45.65 17.99
N ARG A 39 5.01 45.64 19.30
CA ARG A 39 5.07 44.40 20.10
C ARG A 39 3.71 43.69 20.19
N GLN A 40 2.62 44.46 20.30
CA GLN A 40 1.29 43.89 20.30
C GLN A 40 0.92 43.29 18.93
N PHE A 41 1.26 43.99 17.85
CA PHE A 41 1.04 43.53 16.49
C PHE A 41 1.84 42.26 16.17
N SER A 42 3.12 42.21 16.58
CA SER A 42 3.94 41.01 16.39
C SER A 42 3.40 39.81 17.16
N SER A 43 2.79 40.01 18.33
CA SER A 43 2.14 38.93 19.08
C SER A 43 0.94 38.33 18.35
N TRP A 44 0.13 39.15 17.66
CA TRP A 44 -1.00 38.65 16.88
C TRP A 44 -0.55 37.80 15.69
N ILE A 45 0.59 38.16 15.07
CA ILE A 45 1.16 37.36 14.00
C ILE A 45 1.72 36.04 14.56
N ALA A 46 2.44 36.12 15.69
CA ALA A 46 3.01 34.94 16.33
C ALA A 46 1.94 33.92 16.74
N THR A 47 0.79 34.35 17.25
CA THR A 47 -0.30 33.44 17.61
C THR A 47 -0.88 32.70 16.41
N LEU A 48 -0.98 33.34 15.23
CA LEU A 48 -1.41 32.67 14.00
C LEU A 48 -0.44 31.56 13.59
N PHE A 49 0.87 31.81 13.67
CA PHE A 49 1.87 30.78 13.37
C PHE A 49 1.82 29.62 14.35
N ILE A 50 1.73 29.90 15.65
CA ILE A 50 1.67 28.85 16.69
C ILE A 50 0.40 28.01 16.53
N ALA A 51 -0.75 28.64 16.31
CA ALA A 51 -2.01 27.93 16.08
C ALA A 51 -1.96 27.10 14.79
N GLY A 52 -1.49 27.69 13.68
CA GLY A 52 -1.39 27.00 12.39
C GLY A 52 -0.45 25.80 12.44
N LEU A 53 0.78 26.01 12.94
CA LEU A 53 1.77 24.93 13.05
C LEU A 53 1.37 23.89 14.10
N GLY A 54 0.76 24.31 15.22
CA GLY A 54 0.27 23.41 16.25
C GLY A 54 -0.83 22.50 15.72
N THR A 55 -1.84 23.05 15.04
CA THR A 55 -2.90 22.25 14.42
C THR A 55 -2.34 21.36 13.31
N ALA A 56 -1.40 21.85 12.49
CA ALA A 56 -0.76 21.03 11.46
C ALA A 56 0.02 19.86 12.06
N ALA A 57 0.77 20.09 13.14
CA ALA A 57 1.52 19.05 13.83
C ALA A 57 0.61 18.00 14.49
N LEU A 58 -0.51 18.42 15.08
CA LEU A 58 -1.50 17.51 15.66
C LEU A 58 -2.23 16.71 14.57
N PHE A 59 -2.59 17.36 13.47
CA PHE A 59 -3.22 16.68 12.33
C PHE A 59 -2.26 15.68 11.67
N ALA A 60 -0.98 16.04 11.50
CA ALA A 60 0.05 15.14 11.01
C ALA A 60 0.17 13.90 11.91
N GLN A 61 0.22 14.08 13.24
CA GLN A 61 0.22 12.95 14.16
C GLN A 61 -1.00 12.05 13.98
N GLY A 62 -2.20 12.63 13.78
CA GLY A 62 -3.42 11.86 13.53
C GLY A 62 -3.39 11.07 12.22
N VAL A 63 -2.95 11.68 11.11
CA VAL A 63 -2.91 11.05 9.78
C VAL A 63 -1.82 9.98 9.68
N TYR A 64 -0.67 10.22 10.28
CA TYR A 64 0.47 9.29 10.21
C TYR A 64 0.47 8.24 11.32
N THR A 65 -0.47 8.28 12.27
CA THR A 65 -0.63 7.19 13.24
C THR A 65 -1.30 6.01 12.55
N PRO A 66 -0.65 4.81 12.49
CA PRO A 66 -1.28 3.64 11.89
C PRO A 66 -2.52 3.25 12.69
N SER A 67 -3.69 3.31 12.04
CA SER A 67 -4.95 2.89 12.66
C SER A 67 -5.03 1.35 12.66
N ARG A 68 -5.52 0.75 13.75
CA ARG A 68 -5.68 -0.71 13.85
C ARG A 68 -6.65 -1.29 12.81
N VAL A 69 -7.57 -0.48 12.30
CA VAL A 69 -8.52 -0.87 11.25
C VAL A 69 -7.80 -1.02 9.92
N SER A 70 -6.96 -0.07 9.53
CA SER A 70 -6.18 -0.14 8.29
C SER A 70 -5.24 -1.35 8.27
N GLY A 71 -4.62 -1.69 9.41
CA GLY A 71 -3.77 -2.88 9.53
C GLY A 71 -4.54 -4.20 9.36
N LEU A 72 -5.78 -4.28 9.85
CA LEU A 72 -6.59 -5.50 9.73
C LEU A 72 -6.98 -5.77 8.27
N HIS A 73 -7.37 -4.74 7.52
CA HIS A 73 -7.68 -4.88 6.09
C HIS A 73 -6.46 -5.33 5.29
N GLN A 74 -5.28 -4.78 5.60
CA GLN A 74 -4.05 -5.18 4.94
C GLN A 74 -3.71 -6.66 5.19
N VAL A 75 -3.79 -7.12 6.44
CA VAL A 75 -3.58 -8.54 6.79
C VAL A 75 -4.62 -9.44 6.12
N TYR A 76 -5.87 -8.99 6.02
CA TYR A 76 -6.93 -9.76 5.34
C TYR A 76 -6.64 -9.96 3.84
N TYR A 77 -6.18 -8.92 3.14
CA TYR A 77 -5.82 -9.04 1.73
C TYR A 77 -4.56 -9.90 1.53
N GLU A 78 -3.57 -9.77 2.42
CA GLU A 78 -2.34 -10.59 2.40
C GLU A 78 -2.67 -12.09 2.58
N ASP A 79 -3.58 -12.43 3.50
CA ASP A 79 -4.03 -13.81 3.73
C ASP A 79 -4.76 -14.39 2.51
N GLN A 80 -5.64 -13.61 1.88
CA GLN A 80 -6.37 -14.08 0.69
C GLN A 80 -5.44 -14.36 -0.51
N VAL A 81 -4.49 -13.47 -0.77
CA VAL A 81 -3.59 -13.61 -1.93
C VAL A 81 -2.60 -14.75 -1.70
N SER A 82 -2.05 -14.87 -0.49
CA SER A 82 -1.16 -16.00 -0.14
C SER A 82 -1.90 -17.34 -0.17
N ALA A 83 -3.12 -17.42 0.35
CA ALA A 83 -3.96 -18.61 0.29
C ALA A 83 -4.26 -19.03 -1.17
N THR A 84 -4.55 -18.05 -2.02
CA THR A 84 -4.77 -18.30 -3.45
C THR A 84 -3.51 -18.85 -4.11
N ALA A 85 -2.35 -18.22 -3.89
CA ALA A 85 -1.07 -18.68 -4.46
C ALA A 85 -0.69 -20.09 -3.97
N VAL A 86 -0.86 -20.39 -2.67
CA VAL A 86 -0.64 -21.73 -2.10
C VAL A 86 -1.55 -22.76 -2.75
N SER A 87 -2.84 -22.46 -2.93
CA SER A 87 -3.77 -23.37 -3.59
C SER A 87 -3.36 -23.69 -5.03
N ILE A 88 -2.81 -22.72 -5.77
CA ILE A 88 -2.31 -22.93 -7.13
C ILE A 88 -1.12 -23.89 -7.12
N PHE A 89 -0.15 -23.68 -6.21
CA PHE A 89 1.01 -24.57 -6.08
C PHE A 89 0.60 -26.01 -5.70
N ASP A 90 -0.32 -26.17 -4.76
CA ASP A 90 -0.79 -27.49 -4.33
C ASP A 90 -1.56 -28.22 -5.44
N ASN A 91 -2.42 -27.53 -6.18
CA ASN A 91 -3.14 -28.10 -7.34
C ASN A 91 -2.19 -28.51 -8.46
N TYR A 92 -1.17 -27.70 -8.74
CA TYR A 92 -0.15 -28.02 -9.74
C TYR A 92 0.69 -29.23 -9.31
N ARG A 93 1.09 -29.30 -8.04
CA ARG A 93 1.82 -30.45 -7.49
C ARG A 93 1.00 -31.74 -7.56
N ALA A 94 -0.29 -31.69 -7.22
CA ALA A 94 -1.20 -32.82 -7.33
C ALA A 94 -1.31 -33.30 -8.79
N SER A 95 -1.39 -32.38 -9.73
CA SER A 95 -1.39 -32.68 -11.17
C SER A 95 -0.09 -33.38 -11.58
N LEU A 96 1.08 -32.89 -11.18
CA LEU A 96 2.38 -33.53 -11.46
C LEU A 96 2.45 -34.99 -10.98
N LEU A 97 1.88 -35.31 -9.81
CA LEU A 97 1.84 -36.68 -9.29
C LEU A 97 1.01 -37.63 -10.16
N THR A 98 -0.06 -37.13 -10.78
CA THR A 98 -0.86 -37.95 -11.73
C THR A 98 -0.06 -38.28 -13.00
N TYR A 99 0.77 -37.36 -13.47
CA TYR A 99 1.63 -37.56 -14.65
C TYR A 99 2.95 -38.28 -14.35
N ALA A 100 3.33 -38.41 -13.07
CA ALA A 100 4.56 -39.08 -12.67
C ALA A 100 4.68 -40.51 -13.24
N ARG A 101 3.56 -41.24 -13.34
CA ARG A 101 3.54 -42.59 -13.94
C ARG A 101 3.76 -42.56 -15.45
N ALA A 102 3.16 -41.59 -16.15
CA ALA A 102 3.31 -41.42 -17.60
C ALA A 102 4.72 -40.92 -17.97
N ALA A 103 5.32 -40.06 -17.14
CA ALA A 103 6.70 -39.61 -17.27
C ALA A 103 7.70 -40.76 -17.03
N ASN A 104 7.46 -41.61 -16.02
CA ASN A 104 8.31 -42.79 -15.75
C ASN A 104 8.19 -43.86 -16.85
N ALA A 105 7.11 -43.87 -17.62
CA ALA A 105 6.92 -44.72 -18.80
C ALA A 105 7.56 -44.14 -20.08
N SER A 106 8.26 -42.99 -20.00
CA SER A 106 8.92 -42.31 -21.15
C SER A 106 7.99 -41.93 -22.32
N LEU A 107 6.68 -41.82 -22.06
CA LEU A 107 5.67 -41.49 -23.08
C LEU A 107 5.52 -39.97 -23.33
N LEU A 108 6.21 -39.13 -22.56
CA LEU A 108 6.15 -37.67 -22.66
C LEU A 108 7.55 -37.13 -23.04
N PRO A 109 7.74 -36.61 -24.26
CA PRO A 109 9.05 -36.12 -24.71
C PRO A 109 9.50 -34.83 -23.99
N GLN A 110 8.59 -34.15 -23.28
CA GLN A 110 8.82 -32.85 -22.64
C GLN A 110 9.08 -32.93 -21.13
N LEU A 111 8.72 -34.04 -20.45
CA LEU A 111 8.86 -34.20 -18.99
C LEU A 111 9.72 -35.42 -18.64
N THR A 112 11.03 -35.22 -18.53
CA THR A 112 11.97 -36.23 -18.02
C THR A 112 11.80 -36.41 -16.51
N THR A 113 12.04 -37.63 -15.98
CA THR A 113 11.93 -37.97 -14.56
C THR A 113 12.79 -37.10 -13.63
N SER A 114 13.94 -36.60 -14.11
CA SER A 114 14.81 -35.66 -13.38
C SER A 114 14.21 -34.25 -13.26
N GLN A 115 13.57 -33.75 -14.32
CA GLN A 115 12.88 -32.45 -14.33
C GLN A 115 11.64 -32.47 -13.41
N LEU A 116 10.92 -33.59 -13.36
CA LEU A 116 9.78 -33.77 -12.47
C LEU A 116 10.19 -33.66 -10.99
N SER A 117 11.32 -34.26 -10.61
CA SER A 117 11.81 -34.24 -9.23
C SER A 117 12.29 -32.86 -8.80
N SER A 118 12.95 -32.11 -9.69
CA SER A 118 13.39 -30.73 -9.41
C SER A 118 12.20 -29.78 -9.30
N MET A 119 11.18 -29.92 -10.17
CA MET A 119 9.98 -29.09 -10.09
C MET A 119 9.18 -29.36 -8.82
N ASN A 120 9.00 -30.62 -8.42
CA ASN A 120 8.29 -30.96 -7.19
C ASN A 120 8.97 -30.36 -5.94
N SER A 121 10.31 -30.39 -5.85
CA SER A 121 11.03 -29.80 -4.72
C SER A 121 10.97 -28.26 -4.73
N THR A 122 11.05 -27.62 -5.91
CA THR A 122 10.86 -26.18 -6.07
C THR A 122 9.45 -25.75 -5.63
N LEU A 123 8.39 -26.48 -6.02
CA LEU A 123 7.01 -26.16 -5.64
C LEU A 123 6.76 -26.28 -4.14
N VAL A 124 7.29 -27.32 -3.50
CA VAL A 124 7.19 -27.48 -2.04
C VAL A 124 7.89 -26.35 -1.31
N LYS A 125 9.04 -25.89 -1.83
CA LYS A 125 9.74 -24.74 -1.27
C LYS A 125 8.93 -23.45 -1.43
N LEU A 126 8.45 -23.15 -2.64
CA LEU A 126 7.67 -21.94 -2.92
C LEU A 126 6.35 -21.91 -2.16
N SER A 127 5.65 -23.04 -2.01
CA SER A 127 4.41 -23.09 -1.23
C SER A 127 4.66 -22.88 0.26
N ALA A 128 5.76 -23.41 0.81
CA ALA A 128 6.18 -23.17 2.18
C ALA A 128 6.59 -21.70 2.43
N GLU A 129 7.35 -21.10 1.52
CA GLU A 129 7.74 -19.68 1.59
C GLU A 129 6.51 -18.75 1.48
N THR A 130 5.60 -19.03 0.54
CA THR A 130 4.35 -18.26 0.38
C THR A 130 3.44 -18.37 1.60
N LYS A 131 3.37 -19.56 2.22
CA LYS A 131 2.61 -19.77 3.46
C LYS A 131 3.27 -19.12 4.68
N ALA A 132 4.60 -19.02 4.71
CA ALA A 132 5.31 -18.29 5.76
C ALA A 132 5.12 -16.78 5.64
N ALA A 133 5.01 -16.27 4.41
CA ALA A 133 4.69 -14.87 4.12
C ALA A 133 3.23 -14.53 4.43
N GLY A 134 2.30 -15.44 4.12
CA GLY A 134 0.87 -15.31 4.41
C GLY A 134 0.50 -15.77 5.81
N GLY A 135 0.46 -14.86 6.78
CA GLY A 135 -0.16 -15.15 8.09
C GLY A 135 0.70 -14.86 9.32
N THR A 136 1.89 -14.26 9.18
CA THR A 136 2.65 -13.85 10.34
C THR A 136 2.30 -12.42 10.73
N SER A 137 1.58 -12.27 11.84
CA SER A 137 1.21 -11.03 12.54
C SER A 137 2.40 -10.12 12.95
N ARG A 138 3.58 -10.22 12.34
CA ARG A 138 4.79 -9.51 12.74
C ARG A 138 5.39 -8.56 11.71
N GLN A 139 4.99 -8.60 10.44
CA GLN A 139 5.46 -7.65 9.44
C GLN A 139 4.49 -7.62 8.25
N THR A 140 4.09 -6.43 7.82
CA THR A 140 3.45 -6.23 6.53
C THR A 140 4.46 -6.60 5.45
N VAL A 141 4.20 -7.67 4.71
CA VAL A 141 5.02 -8.03 3.55
C VAL A 141 4.72 -7.01 2.45
N ASP A 142 5.75 -6.55 1.74
CA ASP A 142 5.54 -5.61 0.64
C ASP A 142 4.61 -6.24 -0.42
N PRO A 143 3.54 -5.54 -0.86
CA PRO A 143 2.56 -6.11 -1.78
C PRO A 143 3.19 -6.71 -3.06
N SER A 144 4.30 -6.14 -3.53
CA SER A 144 5.02 -6.60 -4.72
C SER A 144 5.59 -8.00 -4.58
N GLU A 145 6.04 -8.41 -3.39
CA GLU A 145 6.58 -9.76 -3.18
C GLU A 145 5.46 -10.79 -3.26
N LEU A 146 4.31 -10.49 -2.66
CA LEU A 146 3.15 -11.36 -2.67
C LEU A 146 2.58 -11.56 -4.09
N PHE A 147 2.46 -10.47 -4.85
CA PHE A 147 2.12 -10.56 -6.28
C PHE A 147 3.22 -11.24 -7.11
N GLY A 148 4.48 -11.14 -6.70
CA GLY A 148 5.60 -11.87 -7.30
C GLY A 148 5.44 -13.38 -7.19
N TYR A 149 5.08 -13.89 -6.00
CA TYR A 149 4.79 -15.31 -5.80
C TYR A 149 3.59 -15.77 -6.65
N LEU A 150 2.51 -14.97 -6.66
CA LEU A 150 1.32 -15.28 -7.46
C LEU A 150 1.62 -15.32 -8.97
N ASN A 151 2.34 -14.33 -9.50
CA ASN A 151 2.72 -14.27 -10.91
C ASN A 151 3.67 -15.42 -11.28
N THR A 152 4.59 -15.78 -10.38
CA THR A 152 5.45 -16.95 -10.56
C THR A 152 4.62 -18.23 -10.64
N ALA A 153 3.65 -18.41 -9.73
CA ALA A 153 2.73 -19.54 -9.74
C ALA A 153 1.93 -19.61 -11.06
N LEU A 154 1.34 -18.50 -11.49
CA LEU A 154 0.59 -18.38 -12.73
C LEU A 154 1.47 -18.71 -13.95
N SER A 155 2.69 -18.16 -14.01
CA SER A 155 3.62 -18.41 -15.12
C SER A 155 4.06 -19.87 -15.21
N LEU A 156 4.27 -20.54 -14.07
CA LEU A 156 4.62 -21.96 -14.00
C LEU A 156 3.48 -22.83 -14.50
N VAL A 157 2.25 -22.54 -14.06
CA VAL A 157 1.06 -23.25 -14.53
C VAL A 157 0.82 -22.99 -16.02
N GLN A 158 0.99 -21.77 -16.50
CA GLN A 158 0.76 -21.42 -17.91
C GLN A 158 1.78 -22.08 -18.83
N SER A 159 3.07 -22.07 -18.46
CA SER A 159 4.16 -22.66 -19.27
C SER A 159 4.14 -24.18 -19.30
N ASN A 160 3.70 -24.83 -18.22
CA ASN A 160 3.72 -26.29 -18.08
C ASN A 160 2.31 -26.87 -17.91
N SER A 161 1.30 -26.18 -18.45
CA SER A 161 -0.10 -26.58 -18.33
C SER A 161 -0.35 -27.92 -19.04
N ILE A 162 -1.42 -28.60 -18.61
CA ILE A 162 -1.91 -29.85 -19.21
C ILE A 162 -2.16 -29.70 -20.72
N LEU A 163 -2.56 -28.51 -21.17
CA LEU A 163 -2.79 -28.23 -22.59
C LEU A 163 -1.49 -28.17 -23.41
N THR A 164 -0.35 -27.92 -22.77
CA THR A 164 0.97 -27.87 -23.42
C THR A 164 1.73 -29.19 -23.27
N VAL A 165 1.66 -29.82 -22.08
CA VAL A 165 2.42 -31.03 -21.75
C VAL A 165 1.67 -32.32 -22.13
N GLY A 166 0.33 -32.30 -22.06
CA GLY A 166 -0.52 -33.47 -22.31
C GLY A 166 -0.89 -33.71 -23.77
N GLN A 167 -0.49 -32.84 -24.71
CA GLN A 167 -0.69 -33.06 -26.14
C GLN A 167 0.28 -34.11 -26.69
N VAL A 168 0.08 -35.37 -26.32
CA VAL A 168 0.50 -36.50 -27.14
C VAL A 168 -0.44 -36.51 -28.35
N ALA A 169 -0.03 -35.81 -29.41
CA ALA A 169 -0.57 -35.83 -30.78
C ALA A 169 -2.07 -36.19 -30.90
N LEU A 170 -2.97 -35.22 -30.74
CA LEU A 170 -4.39 -35.43 -31.12
C LEU A 170 -4.64 -35.34 -32.64
N VAL A 171 -3.68 -34.92 -33.46
CA VAL A 171 -3.75 -35.00 -34.93
C VAL A 171 -2.32 -35.07 -35.50
N PRO A 172 -2.00 -35.98 -36.44
CA PRO A 172 -0.72 -35.94 -37.14
C PRO A 172 -0.60 -34.63 -37.94
N GLY A 173 0.26 -33.71 -37.49
CA GLY A 173 0.58 -32.46 -38.20
C GLY A 173 0.38 -31.15 -37.42
N ALA A 174 -0.11 -31.17 -36.18
CA ALA A 174 -0.20 -29.95 -35.37
C ALA A 174 1.15 -29.60 -34.72
N ALA A 175 1.66 -28.40 -35.02
CA ALA A 175 2.86 -27.87 -34.38
C ALA A 175 2.62 -27.66 -32.88
N LEU A 176 3.56 -28.11 -32.06
CA LEU A 176 3.60 -27.81 -30.63
C LEU A 176 3.65 -26.29 -30.44
N CYS A 177 2.78 -25.75 -29.60
CA CYS A 177 2.66 -24.30 -29.37
C CYS A 177 3.90 -23.64 -28.72
N ASN A 178 5.01 -24.37 -28.55
CA ASN A 178 6.24 -23.85 -27.96
C ASN A 178 7.49 -24.41 -28.65
N ASN A 179 7.55 -24.24 -29.97
CA ASN A 179 8.77 -24.43 -30.74
C ASN A 179 9.32 -23.04 -31.13
N ASN A 180 9.99 -22.38 -30.19
CA ASN A 180 10.96 -21.31 -30.43
C ASN A 180 12.18 -21.56 -29.56
#